data_AF-A0A914P874-F1
#
_entry.id   AF-A0A914P874-F1
#
_cell.length_a   1.000
_cell.length_b   1.000
_cell.length_c   1.000
_cell.angle_alpha   90.00
_cell.angle_beta   90.00
_cell.angle_gamma   90.00
#
_symmetry.space_group_name_H-M   'P 1'
#
loop_
_entity.id
_entity.type
_entity.pdbx_description
1 polymer ?
#
loop_
_entity_poly.entity_id
_entity_poly.type
_entity_poly.pdbx_seq_one_letter_code
_entity_poly.pdbx_strand_id
1 'polypeptide(L)'
;MELGGIFLFILLFSISNSELNGDNICTKEVDKTVYVTKKVNQIVQLVTTQACPDFTRGFRCPVKKTGTKVTYKTVPEIKRVIETFCCEGYYEIDGQCKRKF
;
A
#
# COMPACT_ATOMS: atom_id res chain seq x y z
N MET A 1 -12.60 31.59 28.35
CA MET A 1 -13.98 32.13 28.26
C MET A 1 -13.90 33.30 27.30
N GLU A 2 -14.45 33.31 26.09
CA GLU A 2 -15.39 32.42 25.41
C GLU A 2 -15.27 32.63 23.89
N LEU A 3 -15.45 31.51 23.17
CA LEU A 3 -16.17 31.32 21.90
C LEU A 3 -16.00 32.26 20.70
N GLY A 4 -15.80 31.63 19.53
CA GLY A 4 -16.11 32.20 18.23
C GLY A 4 -15.12 31.75 17.17
N GLY A 5 -15.06 30.46 16.81
CA GLY A 5 -16.07 29.95 15.89
C GLY A 5 -15.80 30.33 14.43
N ILE A 6 -14.59 30.74 14.05
CA ILE A 6 -14.21 30.81 12.64
C ILE A 6 -13.81 29.42 12.16
N PHE A 7 -14.87 28.64 11.94
CA PHE A 7 -15.05 27.85 10.74
C PHE A 7 -13.79 27.11 10.28
N LEU A 8 -13.52 26.02 10.99
CA LEU A 8 -12.91 24.83 10.43
C LEU A 8 -13.80 24.38 9.26
N PHE A 9 -13.67 25.06 8.10
CA PHE A 9 -14.13 24.59 6.80
C PHE A 9 -13.25 23.37 6.50
N ILE A 10 -13.55 22.26 7.17
CA ILE A 10 -13.11 20.94 6.76
C ILE A 10 -13.71 20.78 5.37
N LEU A 11 -12.94 21.11 4.35
CA LEU A 11 -13.17 20.69 2.98
C LEU A 11 -13.07 19.17 3.00
N LEU A 12 -14.20 18.54 3.34
CA LEU A 12 -14.52 17.17 3.00
C LEU A 12 -14.63 17.13 1.47
N PHE A 13 -13.46 17.16 0.80
CA PHE A 13 -13.37 16.71 -0.58
C PHE A 13 -13.77 15.24 -0.56
N SER A 14 -15.05 15.01 -0.83
CA SER A 14 -15.57 13.70 -1.10
C SER A 14 -14.88 13.22 -2.37
N ILE A 15 -13.92 12.31 -2.22
CA ILE A 15 -13.38 11.55 -3.35
C ILE A 15 -14.52 10.62 -3.77
N SER A 16 -15.43 11.12 -4.59
CA SER A 16 -16.45 10.30 -5.24
C SER A 16 -15.74 9.43 -6.26
N ASN A 17 -15.49 8.17 -5.92
CA ASN A 17 -15.30 7.14 -6.94
C ASN A 17 -16.62 7.08 -7.71
N SER A 18 -16.64 7.62 -8.93
CA SER A 18 -17.80 7.52 -9.81
C SER A 18 -17.88 6.10 -10.35
N GLU A 19 -18.57 5.24 -9.61
CA GLU A 19 -18.96 3.94 -10.14
C GLU A 19 -19.97 4.17 -11.27
N LEU A 20 -19.71 3.60 -12.45
CA LEU A 20 -20.63 3.67 -13.58
C LEU A 20 -21.92 2.95 -13.20
N ASN A 21 -23.06 3.61 -13.36
CA ASN A 21 -24.38 3.07 -13.04
C ASN A 21 -25.33 3.19 -14.26
N GLY A 22 -26.17 2.18 -14.48
CA GLY A 22 -27.17 2.15 -15.55
C GLY A 22 -26.91 1.14 -16.67
N ASP A 23 -27.56 1.31 -17.81
CA ASP A 23 -27.46 0.43 -18.98
C ASP A 23 -26.21 0.71 -19.84
N ASN A 24 -25.83 -0.23 -20.70
CA ASN A 24 -24.67 -0.14 -21.62
C ASN A 24 -23.31 -0.05 -20.93
N ILE A 25 -23.18 -0.73 -19.78
CA ILE A 25 -21.91 -0.92 -19.06
C ILE A 25 -21.34 -2.28 -19.46
N CYS A 26 -20.08 -2.27 -19.89
CA CYS A 26 -19.29 -3.44 -20.23
C CYS A 26 -18.17 -3.62 -19.20
N THR A 27 -17.69 -4.85 -19.04
CA THR A 27 -16.58 -5.18 -18.15
C THR A 27 -15.39 -5.69 -18.95
N LYS A 28 -14.18 -5.32 -18.55
CA LYS A 28 -12.93 -5.88 -19.11
C LYS A 28 -11.95 -6.23 -18.02
N GLU A 29 -11.16 -7.25 -18.27
CA GLU A 29 -10.02 -7.60 -17.44
C GLU A 29 -8.85 -6.66 -17.76
N VAL A 30 -8.35 -5.96 -16.74
CA VAL A 30 -7.21 -5.05 -16.87
C VAL A 30 -6.15 -5.43 -15.85
N ASP A 31 -4.91 -5.45 -16.30
CA ASP A 31 -3.76 -5.63 -15.44
C ASP A 31 -3.42 -4.30 -14.77
N LYS A 32 -3.59 -4.24 -13.44
CA LYS A 32 -3.20 -3.09 -12.62
C LYS A 32 -2.01 -3.41 -11.75
N THR A 33 -1.13 -2.43 -11.59
CA THR A 33 -0.06 -2.51 -10.59
C THR A 33 -0.66 -2.18 -9.22
N VAL A 34 -0.66 -3.16 -8.33
CA VAL A 34 -1.10 -3.04 -6.94
C VAL A 34 0.12 -3.18 -6.03
N TYR A 35 0.22 -2.31 -5.03
CA TYR A 35 1.29 -2.37 -4.05
C TYR A 35 0.87 -3.26 -2.88
N VAL A 36 1.55 -4.39 -2.69
CA VAL A 36 1.28 -5.32 -1.60
C VAL A 36 2.43 -5.34 -0.60
N THR A 37 2.10 -5.49 0.67
CA THR A 37 3.10 -5.66 1.73
C THR A 37 3.48 -7.13 1.86
N LYS A 38 4.75 -7.46 1.57
CA LYS A 38 5.30 -8.80 1.76
C LYS A 38 6.21 -8.88 2.96
N LYS A 39 6.13 -10.01 3.66
CA LYS A 39 7.08 -10.40 4.70
C LYS A 39 8.38 -10.87 4.05
N VAL A 40 9.50 -10.29 4.47
CA VAL A 40 10.84 -10.63 4.00
C VAL A 40 11.70 -10.97 5.21
N ASN A 41 12.33 -12.14 5.17
CA ASN A 41 13.31 -12.56 6.17
C ASN A 41 14.67 -12.02 5.76
N GLN A 42 15.21 -11.09 6.54
CA GLN A 42 16.54 -10.54 6.33
C GLN A 42 17.53 -11.20 7.29
N ILE A 43 18.58 -11.79 6.73
CA ILE A 43 19.69 -12.32 7.52
C ILE A 43 20.47 -11.13 8.09
N VAL A 44 20.68 -11.12 9.40
CA VAL A 44 21.43 -10.07 10.10
C VAL A 44 22.57 -10.68 10.90
N GLN A 45 23.68 -9.96 10.99
CA GLN A 45 24.80 -10.32 11.84
C GLN A 45 24.61 -9.66 13.21
N LEU A 46 24.45 -10.47 14.24
CA LEU A 46 24.30 -10.05 15.63
C LEU A 46 25.67 -10.17 16.31
N VAL A 47 26.12 -9.09 16.93
CA VAL A 47 27.34 -9.11 17.75
C VAL A 47 26.90 -9.27 19.20
N THR A 48 27.27 -10.39 19.81
CA THR A 48 27.05 -10.68 21.23
C THR A 48 28.37 -10.94 21.93
N THR A 49 28.39 -10.99 23.25
CA THR A 49 29.61 -11.35 24.00
C THR A 49 29.51 -12.74 24.59
N GLN A 50 30.63 -13.48 24.61
CA GLN A 50 30.75 -14.74 25.35
C GLN A 50 31.92 -14.67 26.33
N ALA A 51 31.89 -15.52 27.36
CA ALA A 51 33.00 -15.65 28.29
C ALA A 51 34.25 -16.16 27.57
N CYS A 52 35.40 -15.55 27.84
CA CYS A 52 36.70 -15.96 27.29
C CYS A 52 37.84 -15.63 28.26
N PRO A 53 38.98 -16.34 28.20
CA PRO A 53 40.13 -16.10 29.08
C PRO A 53 41.00 -14.93 28.59
N ASP A 54 40.39 -13.79 28.24
CA ASP A 54 41.09 -12.58 27.82
C ASP A 54 40.86 -11.46 28.84
N PHE A 55 41.87 -11.21 29.69
CA PHE A 55 41.80 -10.19 30.74
C PHE A 55 41.77 -8.77 30.18
N THR A 56 42.37 -8.53 29.01
CA THR A 56 42.39 -7.20 28.37
C THR A 56 41.01 -6.75 27.91
N ARG A 57 40.10 -7.72 27.75
CA ARG A 57 38.71 -7.52 27.31
C ARG A 57 37.70 -7.80 28.43
N GLY A 58 38.13 -7.82 29.69
CA GLY A 58 37.26 -8.05 30.83
C GLY A 58 36.56 -9.42 30.79
N PHE A 59 37.24 -10.44 30.26
CA PHE A 59 36.74 -11.80 30.11
C PHE A 59 35.50 -11.95 29.20
N ARG A 60 35.18 -10.94 28.38
CA ARG A 60 34.06 -10.94 27.44
C ARG A 60 34.54 -10.69 26.03
N CYS A 61 34.49 -11.73 25.20
CA CYS A 61 34.90 -11.66 23.80
C CYS A 61 33.69 -11.47 22.89
N PRO A 62 33.76 -10.56 21.89
CA PRO A 62 32.71 -10.42 20.90
C PRO A 62 32.64 -11.65 20.00
N VAL A 63 31.42 -12.12 19.75
CA VAL A 63 31.12 -13.19 18.81
C VAL A 63 30.02 -12.76 17.86
N LYS A 64 30.20 -13.10 16.59
CA LYS A 64 29.22 -12.86 15.53
C LYS A 64 28.30 -14.06 15.44
N LYS A 65 26.99 -13.81 15.50
CA LYS A 65 25.94 -14.83 15.34
C LYS A 65 25.03 -14.41 14.20
N THR A 66 24.61 -15.37 13.39
CA THR A 66 23.63 -15.13 12.34
C THR A 66 22.23 -15.17 12.95
N GLY A 67 21.49 -14.08 12.82
CA GLY A 67 20.08 -13.98 13.21
C GLY A 67 19.18 -13.71 12.00
N THR A 68 17.87 -13.84 12.20
CA THR A 68 16.87 -13.46 11.19
C THR A 68 16.03 -12.30 11.74
N LYS A 69 15.95 -11.22 10.96
CA LYS A 69 15.04 -10.10 11.21
C LYS A 69 13.91 -10.15 10.20
N VAL A 70 12.68 -10.13 10.70
CA VAL A 70 11.50 -9.99 9.84
C VAL A 70 11.33 -8.52 9.49
N THR A 71 11.24 -8.23 8.20
CA THR A 71 10.95 -6.89 7.68
C THR A 71 9.78 -6.99 6.72
N TYR A 72 8.94 -5.97 6.68
CA TYR A 72 7.84 -5.87 5.72
C TYR A 72 8.24 -4.89 4.63
N LYS A 73 8.11 -5.30 3.36
CA LYS A 73 8.42 -4.47 2.20
C LYS A 73 7.20 -4.35 1.31
N THR A 74 6.92 -3.14 0.86
CA THR A 74 5.93 -2.88 -0.18
C THR A 74 6.54 -3.21 -1.53
N VAL A 75 5.93 -4.12 -2.26
CA VAL A 75 6.36 -4.52 -3.60
C VAL A 75 5.22 -4.33 -4.60
N PRO A 76 5.52 -3.89 -5.84
CA PRO A 76 4.54 -3.85 -6.89
C PRO A 76 4.22 -5.27 -7.36
N GLU A 77 2.94 -5.57 -7.52
CA GLU A 77 2.43 -6.78 -8.14
C GLU A 77 1.43 -6.43 -9.23
N ILE A 78 1.49 -7.14 -10.35
CA ILE A 78 0.46 -7.06 -11.37
C ILE A 78 -0.70 -7.93 -10.92
N LYS A 79 -1.88 -7.32 -10.77
CA LYS A 79 -3.13 -8.02 -10.49
C LYS A 79 -4.14 -7.73 -11.59
N ARG A 80 -4.77 -8.79 -12.06
CA ARG A 80 -5.91 -8.71 -12.97
C ARG A 80 -7.14 -8.28 -12.18
N VAL A 81 -7.72 -7.16 -12.55
CA VAL A 81 -8.95 -6.62 -11.97
C VAL A 81 -10.01 -6.47 -13.05
N ILE A 82 -11.27 -6.57 -12.66
CA ILE A 82 -12.40 -6.31 -13.54
C ILE A 82 -12.71 -4.82 -13.42
N GLU A 83 -12.62 -4.09 -14.53
CA GLU A 83 -13.05 -2.70 -14.62
C GLU A 83 -14.33 -2.59 -15.44
N THR A 84 -15.23 -1.72 -15.00
CA THR A 84 -16.41 -1.31 -15.75
C THR A 84 -16.07 -0.13 -16.68
N PHE A 85 -16.66 -0.12 -17.87
CA PHE A 85 -16.52 0.95 -18.86
C PHE A 85 -17.79 1.02 -19.71
N CYS A 86 -18.02 2.14 -20.40
CA CYS A 86 -19.15 2.23 -21.34
C CYS A 86 -18.91 1.37 -22.58
N CYS A 87 -19.89 0.57 -22.96
CA CYS A 87 -19.83 -0.26 -24.17
C CYS A 87 -19.60 0.58 -25.44
N GLU A 88 -19.16 -0.07 -26.52
CA GLU A 88 -18.88 0.61 -27.78
C GLU A 88 -20.08 1.43 -28.29
N GLY A 89 -19.82 2.68 -28.67
CA GLY A 89 -20.86 3.64 -29.07
C GLY A 89 -21.48 4.45 -27.93
N TYR A 90 -21.11 4.17 -26.67
CA TYR A 90 -21.56 4.91 -25.48
C TYR A 90 -20.40 5.59 -24.77
N TYR A 91 -20.66 6.75 -24.18
CA TYR A 91 -19.68 7.57 -23.47
C TYR A 91 -20.18 7.88 -22.06
N GLU A 92 -19.25 8.00 -21.11
CA GLU A 92 -19.57 8.38 -19.74
C GLU A 92 -19.95 9.87 -19.68
N ILE A 93 -21.17 10.13 -19.20
CA ILE A 93 -21.71 11.46 -18.91
C ILE A 93 -22.41 11.36 -17.56
N ASP A 94 -21.88 12.07 -16.55
CA ASP A 94 -22.39 12.08 -15.17
C ASP A 94 -22.50 10.69 -14.52
N GLY A 95 -21.51 9.82 -14.76
CA GLY A 95 -21.49 8.45 -14.23
C GLY A 95 -22.46 7.48 -14.93
N GLN A 96 -23.05 7.88 -16.06
CA GLN A 96 -23.94 7.04 -16.88
C GLN A 96 -23.41 6.91 -18.32
N CYS A 97 -23.64 5.76 -18.93
CA CYS A 97 -23.24 5.51 -20.31
C CYS A 97 -24.33 5.96 -21.29
N LYS A 98 -24.07 7.04 -22.03
CA LYS A 98 -25.02 7.63 -23.00
C LYS A 98 -24.43 7.61 -24.41
N ARG A 99 -25.28 7.39 -25.42
CA ARG A 99 -24.88 7.43 -26.83
C ARG A 99 -24.60 8.87 -27.23
N LYS A 100 -23.46 9.12 -27.86
CA LYS A 100 -23.18 10.43 -28.47
C LYS A 100 -24.01 10.52 -29.75
N PHE A 101 -24.90 11.51 -29.80
CA PHE A 101 -25.69 11.84 -30.99
C PHE A 101 -24.81 12.31 -32.14
#